data_AF-A0A529HX53-F1
#
_entry.id   AF-A0A529HX53-F1
#
_cell.length_a   1.000
_cell.length_b   1.000
_cell.length_c   1.000
_cell.angle_alpha   90.00
_cell.angle_beta   90.00
_cell.angle_gamma   90.00
#
_symmetry.space_group_name_H-M   'P 1'
#
loop_
_entity.id
_entity.type
_entity.pdbx_description
1 polymer ?
#
loop_
_entity_poly.entity_id
_entity_poly.type
_entity_poly.pdbx_seq_one_letter_code
_entity_poly.pdbx_strand_id
1 'polypeptide(L)'
;AKTMAIIATLLGAGAIVAGATTNSRGLAGAGMGVAAGGGEMAQRSILAYQRGEEITADRSAITYLNATGQSGMGMLKTFGRFQSALSLSGTQLDPYRISHPMPRERIANLEVLVKASPYVSQVDAPALQQRHDMMRIKIAAYMQGQAAVARLMRKNPTSLASRYGDAQQTYLYGNPGAALTKTAALIKEQPKNPYFQELRGDILMKANRPKDAADAYAKAASLDAARSGLLLVSLGQALMAVGTPDS
;
A
#
# COMPACT_ATOMS: atom_id res chain seq x y z
N ALA A 1 -13.14 2.51 -18.62
CA ALA A 1 -13.87 1.27 -18.24
C ALA A 1 -15.39 1.44 -18.20
N LYS A 2 -15.95 2.30 -17.34
CA LYS A 2 -17.42 2.48 -17.20
C LYS A 2 -18.13 2.88 -18.50
N THR A 3 -17.57 3.82 -19.26
CA THR A 3 -18.15 4.29 -20.54
C THR A 3 -18.17 3.20 -21.61
N MET A 4 -17.13 2.37 -21.70
CA MET A 4 -17.04 1.27 -22.66
C MET A 4 -17.99 0.12 -22.32
N ALA A 5 -18.19 -0.17 -21.02
CA ALA A 5 -19.19 -1.14 -20.58
C ALA A 5 -20.62 -0.65 -20.90
N ILE A 6 -20.90 0.64 -20.72
CA ILE A 6 -22.19 1.25 -21.08
C ILE A 6 -22.41 1.19 -22.60
N ILE A 7 -21.40 1.51 -23.41
CA ILE A 7 -21.48 1.43 -24.88
C ILE A 7 -21.70 -0.01 -25.34
N ALA A 8 -20.99 -0.99 -24.75
CA ALA A 8 -21.17 -2.41 -25.07
C ALA A 8 -22.57 -2.92 -24.70
N THR A 9 -23.11 -2.52 -23.55
CA THR A 9 -24.48 -2.86 -23.12
C THR A 9 -25.52 -2.21 -24.04
N LEU A 10 -25.32 -0.96 -24.44
CA LEU A 10 -26.23 -0.25 -25.37
C LEU A 10 -26.21 -0.84 -26.77
N LEU A 11 -25.04 -1.22 -27.29
CA LEU A 11 -24.91 -1.91 -28.58
C LEU A 11 -25.52 -3.32 -28.55
N GLY A 12 -25.34 -4.05 -27.43
CA GLY A 12 -25.98 -5.34 -27.20
C GLY A 12 -27.51 -5.25 -27.15
N ALA A 13 -28.04 -4.22 -26.48
CA ALA A 13 -29.48 -3.95 -26.47
C ALA A 13 -30.03 -3.56 -27.85
N GLY A 14 -29.28 -2.79 -28.64
CA GLY A 14 -29.66 -2.42 -30.01
C GLY A 14 -29.75 -3.62 -30.97
N ALA A 15 -28.87 -4.62 -30.81
CA ALA A 15 -28.89 -5.84 -31.61
C ALA A 15 -30.11 -6.74 -31.30
N ILE A 16 -30.59 -6.74 -30.05
CA ILE A 16 -31.80 -7.49 -29.62
C ILE A 16 -33.05 -6.89 -30.26
N VAL A 17 -33.14 -5.56 -30.32
CA VAL A 17 -34.30 -4.86 -30.91
C VAL A 17 -34.35 -5.04 -32.44
N ALA A 18 -33.21 -5.00 -33.12
CA ALA A 18 -33.15 -5.20 -34.58
C ALA A 18 -33.46 -6.66 -34.99
N GLY A 19 -33.08 -7.65 -34.17
CA GLY A 19 -33.38 -9.07 -34.42
C GLY A 19 -34.86 -9.44 -34.23
N ALA A 20 -35.59 -8.71 -33.39
CA ALA A 20 -37.01 -8.95 -33.13
C ALA A 20 -37.93 -8.46 -34.27
N THR A 21 -37.48 -7.52 -35.11
CA THR A 21 -38.29 -6.95 -36.20
C THR A 21 -38.21 -7.74 -37.52
N THR A 22 -37.27 -8.67 -37.64
CA THR A 22 -37.10 -9.49 -38.86
C THR A 22 -37.56 -10.91 -38.58
N ASN A 23 -38.68 -11.31 -39.15
CA ASN A 23 -39.36 -12.59 -38.90
C ASN A 23 -38.67 -13.78 -39.60
N SER A 24 -37.35 -13.89 -39.45
CA SER A 24 -36.48 -14.83 -40.15
C SER A 24 -35.93 -15.87 -39.16
N ARG A 25 -36.38 -17.12 -39.25
CA ARG A 25 -35.93 -18.23 -38.38
C ARG A 25 -34.41 -18.49 -38.44
N GLY A 26 -33.72 -18.05 -39.51
CA GLY A 26 -32.25 -18.06 -39.60
C GLY A 26 -31.55 -17.00 -38.74
N LEU A 27 -32.22 -15.88 -38.43
CA LEU A 27 -31.65 -14.82 -37.58
C LEU A 27 -31.82 -15.08 -36.09
N ALA A 28 -32.74 -15.95 -35.66
CA ALA A 28 -32.85 -16.34 -34.24
C ALA A 28 -31.60 -17.11 -33.75
N GLY A 29 -31.04 -17.99 -34.61
CA GLY A 29 -29.77 -18.66 -34.34
C GLY A 29 -28.55 -17.75 -34.47
N ALA A 30 -28.56 -16.82 -35.43
CA ALA A 30 -27.51 -15.80 -35.57
C ALA A 30 -27.52 -14.79 -34.41
N GLY A 31 -28.68 -14.39 -33.91
CA GLY A 31 -28.85 -13.47 -32.78
C GLY A 31 -28.36 -14.05 -31.46
N MET A 32 -28.54 -15.35 -31.20
CA MET A 32 -27.91 -16.01 -30.05
C MET A 32 -26.39 -16.16 -30.20
N GLY A 33 -25.89 -16.44 -31.42
CA GLY A 33 -24.44 -16.47 -31.69
C GLY A 33 -23.77 -15.10 -31.57
N VAL A 34 -24.47 -14.03 -31.97
CA VAL A 34 -24.02 -12.63 -31.83
C VAL A 34 -24.14 -12.12 -30.40
N ALA A 35 -25.16 -12.52 -29.63
CA ALA A 35 -25.26 -12.18 -28.21
C ALA A 35 -24.19 -12.88 -27.35
N ALA A 36 -23.97 -14.18 -27.58
CA ALA A 36 -22.90 -14.95 -26.92
C ALA A 36 -21.50 -14.49 -27.35
N GLY A 37 -21.29 -14.27 -28.65
CA GLY A 37 -20.03 -13.75 -29.20
C GLY A 37 -19.77 -12.30 -28.80
N GLY A 38 -20.80 -11.47 -28.70
CA GLY A 38 -20.72 -10.06 -28.31
C GLY A 38 -20.31 -9.86 -26.86
N GLY A 39 -20.83 -10.69 -25.94
CA GLY A 39 -20.38 -10.69 -24.54
C GLY A 39 -18.91 -11.07 -24.40
N GLU A 40 -18.47 -12.11 -25.10
CA GLU A 40 -17.07 -12.55 -25.08
C GLU A 40 -16.11 -11.57 -25.77
N MET A 41 -16.55 -10.93 -26.87
CA MET A 41 -15.80 -9.86 -27.55
C MET A 41 -15.68 -8.60 -26.67
N ALA A 42 -16.74 -8.21 -25.96
CA ALA A 42 -16.72 -7.08 -25.03
C ALA A 42 -15.79 -7.35 -23.84
N GLN A 43 -15.84 -8.55 -23.27
CA GLN A 43 -14.94 -8.96 -22.19
C GLN A 43 -13.47 -8.97 -22.65
N ARG A 44 -13.18 -9.55 -23.83
CA ARG A 44 -11.84 -9.52 -24.43
C ARG A 44 -11.35 -8.09 -24.66
N SER A 45 -12.22 -7.19 -25.10
CA SER A 45 -11.90 -5.78 -25.34
C SER A 45 -11.59 -5.03 -24.04
N ILE A 46 -12.37 -5.25 -22.98
CA ILE A 46 -12.11 -4.65 -21.65
C ILE A 46 -10.77 -5.16 -21.09
N LEU A 47 -10.52 -6.47 -21.18
CA LEU A 47 -9.26 -7.07 -20.71
C LEU A 47 -8.06 -6.59 -21.53
N ALA A 48 -8.21 -6.40 -22.85
CA ALA A 48 -7.18 -5.84 -23.70
C ALA A 48 -6.89 -4.37 -23.36
N TYR A 49 -7.93 -3.56 -23.14
CA TYR A 49 -7.80 -2.17 -22.70
C TYR A 49 -7.09 -2.09 -21.35
N GLN A 50 -7.51 -2.89 -20.35
CA GLN A 50 -6.85 -2.97 -19.05
C GLN A 50 -5.37 -3.32 -19.20
N ARG A 51 -5.01 -4.33 -20.02
CA ARG A 51 -3.59 -4.66 -20.28
C ARG A 51 -2.82 -3.49 -20.92
N GLY A 52 -3.45 -2.71 -21.81
CA GLY A 52 -2.83 -1.54 -22.41
C GLY A 52 -2.52 -0.44 -21.39
N GLU A 53 -3.46 -0.16 -20.48
CA GLU A 53 -3.27 0.78 -19.37
C GLU A 53 -2.14 0.30 -18.44
N GLU A 54 -2.13 -0.99 -18.09
CA GLU A 54 -1.10 -1.60 -17.24
C GLU A 54 0.32 -1.49 -17.84
N ILE A 55 0.47 -1.79 -19.14
CA ILE A 55 1.76 -1.67 -19.84
C ILE A 55 2.22 -0.21 -19.89
N THR A 56 1.28 0.72 -20.09
CA THR A 56 1.58 2.15 -20.15
C THR A 56 1.99 2.67 -18.77
N ALA A 57 1.29 2.24 -17.71
CA ALA A 57 1.65 2.56 -16.33
C ALA A 57 3.03 2.00 -15.97
N ASP A 58 3.32 0.75 -16.35
CA ASP A 58 4.61 0.10 -16.11
C ASP A 58 5.77 0.83 -16.77
N ARG A 59 5.62 1.19 -18.05
CA ARG A 59 6.63 1.97 -18.78
C ARG A 59 6.82 3.34 -18.18
N SER A 60 5.73 4.02 -17.82
CA SER A 60 5.78 5.34 -17.20
C SER A 60 6.49 5.29 -15.84
N ALA A 61 6.25 4.24 -15.05
CA ALA A 61 6.94 4.03 -13.78
C ALA A 61 8.46 3.93 -13.96
N ILE A 62 8.93 3.14 -14.95
CA ILE A 62 10.38 3.06 -15.25
C ILE A 62 10.93 4.41 -15.71
N THR A 63 10.20 5.15 -16.56
CA THR A 63 10.59 6.50 -16.98
C THR A 63 10.79 7.43 -15.78
N TYR A 64 9.86 7.44 -14.81
CA TYR A 64 9.95 8.28 -13.63
C TYR A 64 11.04 7.82 -12.65
N LEU A 65 11.23 6.51 -12.49
CA LEU A 65 12.33 5.98 -11.67
C LEU A 65 13.67 6.39 -12.26
N ASN A 66 13.85 6.29 -13.58
CA ASN A 66 15.06 6.75 -14.24
C ASN A 66 15.24 8.27 -14.11
N ALA A 67 14.17 9.06 -14.27
CA ALA A 67 14.24 10.52 -14.13
C ALA A 67 14.63 10.96 -12.70
N THR A 68 14.31 10.16 -11.69
CA THR A 68 14.63 10.41 -10.28
C THR A 68 15.88 9.66 -9.81
N GLY A 69 16.57 8.94 -10.69
CA GLY A 69 17.76 8.18 -10.38
C GLY A 69 17.54 6.96 -9.48
N GLN A 70 16.34 6.39 -9.47
CA GLN A 70 15.96 5.22 -8.66
C GLN A 70 16.03 3.93 -9.46
N SER A 71 16.31 2.81 -8.79
CA SER A 71 16.35 1.49 -9.42
C SER A 71 14.95 0.91 -9.62
N GLY A 72 14.67 0.40 -10.83
CA GLY A 72 13.48 -0.39 -11.13
C GLY A 72 13.48 -1.81 -10.54
N MET A 73 14.58 -2.26 -9.92
CA MET A 73 14.69 -3.61 -9.36
C MET A 73 13.67 -3.88 -8.25
N GLY A 74 13.29 -2.86 -7.47
CA GLY A 74 12.25 -2.98 -6.45
C GLY A 74 10.88 -3.34 -7.03
N MET A 75 10.55 -2.78 -8.21
CA MET A 75 9.33 -3.07 -8.94
C MET A 75 9.30 -4.52 -9.44
N LEU A 76 10.38 -4.99 -10.08
CA LEU A 76 10.50 -6.39 -10.51
C LEU A 76 10.34 -7.37 -9.36
N LYS A 77 11.00 -7.10 -8.23
CA LYS A 77 10.90 -7.93 -7.03
C LYS A 77 9.48 -7.98 -6.47
N THR A 78 8.77 -6.86 -6.52
CA THR A 78 7.38 -6.76 -6.04
C THR A 78 6.44 -7.55 -6.96
N PHE A 79 6.61 -7.40 -8.28
CA PHE A 79 5.79 -8.10 -9.27
C PHE A 79 6.04 -9.61 -9.27
N GLY A 80 7.29 -10.05 -9.10
CA GLY A 80 7.63 -11.46 -8.94
C GLY A 80 6.99 -12.09 -7.68
N ARG A 81 6.84 -11.32 -6.60
CA ARG A 81 6.09 -11.78 -5.41
C ARG A 81 4.60 -11.93 -5.70
N PHE A 82 3.98 -10.99 -6.40
CA PHE A 82 2.58 -11.11 -6.82
C PHE A 82 2.35 -12.32 -7.72
N GLN A 83 3.28 -12.59 -8.64
CA GLN A 83 3.26 -13.77 -9.49
C GLN A 83 3.39 -15.07 -8.68
N SER A 84 4.32 -15.14 -7.73
CA SER A 84 4.54 -16.34 -6.92
C SER A 84 3.33 -16.64 -6.01
N ALA A 85 2.67 -15.61 -5.51
CA ALA A 85 1.44 -15.72 -4.72
C ALA A 85 0.21 -16.16 -5.56
N LEU A 86 0.24 -16.04 -6.89
CA LEU A 86 -0.79 -16.61 -7.78
C LEU A 86 -0.73 -18.13 -7.86
N SER A 87 0.46 -18.72 -7.75
CA SER A 87 0.64 -20.17 -7.83
C SER A 87 0.21 -20.93 -6.56
N LEU A 88 -0.02 -20.23 -5.45
CA LEU A 88 -0.13 -20.83 -4.11
C LEU A 88 -1.46 -20.52 -3.38
N SER A 89 -2.38 -19.74 -3.96
CA SER A 89 -3.55 -19.25 -3.23
C SER A 89 -4.87 -19.55 -3.95
N GLY A 90 -5.64 -20.52 -3.43
CA GLY A 90 -7.02 -20.77 -3.83
C GLY A 90 -8.07 -19.95 -3.06
N THR A 91 -7.71 -19.29 -1.94
CA THR A 91 -8.70 -18.80 -0.97
C THR A 91 -8.57 -17.34 -0.54
N GLN A 92 -7.48 -16.62 -0.87
CA GLN A 92 -7.38 -15.19 -0.55
C GLN A 92 -6.62 -14.44 -1.65
N LEU A 93 -7.39 -13.85 -2.58
CA LEU A 93 -6.88 -13.02 -3.66
C LEU A 93 -6.75 -11.58 -3.14
N ASP A 94 -5.55 -11.01 -3.24
CA ASP A 94 -5.32 -9.57 -2.99
C ASP A 94 -6.19 -8.76 -3.97
N PRO A 95 -7.03 -7.80 -3.51
CA PRO A 95 -7.83 -6.96 -4.38
C PRO A 95 -7.02 -6.26 -5.49
N TYR A 96 -5.77 -5.90 -5.21
CA TYR A 96 -4.86 -5.30 -6.20
C TYR A 96 -4.61 -6.23 -7.39
N ARG A 97 -4.63 -7.56 -7.19
CA ARG A 97 -4.41 -8.56 -8.25
C ARG A 97 -5.63 -8.72 -9.15
N ILE A 98 -6.81 -8.37 -8.67
CA ILE A 98 -8.06 -8.40 -9.44
C ILE A 98 -8.14 -7.16 -10.33
N SER A 99 -7.78 -5.99 -9.79
CA SER A 99 -7.79 -4.73 -10.55
C SER A 99 -6.59 -4.58 -11.48
N HIS A 100 -5.42 -5.10 -11.09
CA HIS A 100 -4.16 -5.02 -11.83
C HIS A 100 -3.55 -6.43 -12.02
N PRO A 101 -4.07 -7.24 -12.97
CA PRO A 101 -3.51 -8.56 -13.26
C PRO A 101 -2.04 -8.47 -13.67
N MET A 102 -1.21 -9.39 -13.15
CA MET A 102 0.24 -9.45 -13.40
C MET A 102 0.65 -10.66 -14.24
N PRO A 103 0.33 -10.73 -15.56
CA PRO A 103 0.81 -11.80 -16.43
C PRO A 103 2.33 -11.81 -16.54
N ARG A 104 2.89 -12.98 -16.85
CA ARG A 104 4.35 -13.19 -17.00
C ARG A 104 4.99 -12.21 -17.98
N GLU A 105 4.28 -11.89 -19.05
CA GLU A 105 4.72 -10.99 -20.11
C GLU A 105 5.02 -9.57 -19.62
N ARG A 106 4.24 -9.03 -18.66
CA ARG A 106 4.52 -7.72 -18.06
C ARG A 106 5.87 -7.71 -17.34
N ILE A 107 6.15 -8.76 -16.58
CA ILE A 107 7.41 -8.91 -15.86
C ILE A 107 8.58 -9.00 -16.84
N ALA A 108 8.45 -9.79 -17.90
CA ALA A 108 9.48 -9.92 -18.93
C ALA A 108 9.77 -8.58 -19.64
N ASN A 109 8.71 -7.84 -20.01
CA ASN A 109 8.86 -6.52 -20.63
C ASN A 109 9.53 -5.52 -19.69
N LEU A 110 9.14 -5.51 -18.42
CA LEU A 110 9.78 -4.67 -17.40
C LEU A 110 11.23 -5.06 -17.16
N GLU A 111 11.56 -6.35 -17.17
CA GLU A 111 12.92 -6.83 -16.93
C GLU A 111 13.90 -6.27 -17.95
N VAL A 112 13.50 -6.20 -19.23
CA VAL A 112 14.30 -5.58 -20.29
C VAL A 112 14.53 -4.10 -19.98
N LEU A 113 13.48 -3.35 -19.63
CA LEU A 113 13.57 -1.91 -19.37
C LEU A 113 14.41 -1.60 -18.12
N VAL A 114 14.25 -2.38 -17.06
CA VAL A 114 14.99 -2.20 -15.80
C VAL A 114 16.46 -2.54 -15.97
N LYS A 115 16.79 -3.63 -16.68
CA LYS A 115 18.20 -4.00 -16.93
C LYS A 115 18.93 -3.02 -17.84
N ALA A 116 18.20 -2.34 -18.73
CA ALA A 116 18.76 -1.28 -19.58
C ALA A 116 18.95 0.06 -18.84
N SER A 117 18.39 0.21 -17.63
CA SER A 117 18.50 1.45 -16.86
C SER A 117 19.94 1.67 -16.34
N PRO A 118 20.48 2.91 -16.41
CA PRO A 118 21.76 3.24 -15.77
C PRO A 118 21.69 3.14 -14.23
N TYR A 119 20.49 3.15 -13.65
CA TYR A 119 20.26 3.08 -12.21
C TYR A 119 19.94 1.66 -11.72
N VAL A 120 20.12 0.63 -12.56
CA VAL A 120 19.77 -0.77 -12.20
C VAL A 120 20.39 -1.20 -10.87
N SER A 121 21.63 -0.81 -10.61
CA SER A 121 22.38 -1.14 -9.39
C SER A 121 22.27 -0.08 -8.29
N GLN A 122 21.46 0.98 -8.50
CA GLN A 122 21.27 2.01 -7.49
C GLN A 122 20.57 1.41 -6.26
N VAL A 123 21.12 1.71 -5.09
CA VAL A 123 20.54 1.33 -3.80
C VAL A 123 19.89 2.55 -3.15
N ASP A 124 18.75 2.33 -2.51
CA ASP A 124 18.06 3.36 -1.73
C ASP A 124 18.96 3.89 -0.62
N ALA A 125 18.85 5.19 -0.33
CA ALA A 125 19.59 5.79 0.76
C ALA A 125 19.30 5.06 2.10
N PRO A 126 20.30 4.80 2.95
CA PRO A 126 20.11 4.05 4.19
C PRO A 126 19.00 4.62 5.10
N ALA A 127 18.87 5.94 5.15
CA ALA A 127 17.81 6.61 5.90
C ALA A 127 16.40 6.32 5.37
N LEU A 128 16.23 6.21 4.04
CA LEU A 128 14.96 5.84 3.42
C LEU A 128 14.61 4.38 3.73
N GLN A 129 15.60 3.48 3.61
CA GLN A 129 15.43 2.07 3.95
C GLN A 129 15.06 1.89 5.43
N GLN A 130 15.72 2.61 6.34
CA GLN A 130 15.41 2.59 7.76
C GLN A 130 13.97 3.03 8.04
N ARG A 131 13.54 4.15 7.43
CA ARG A 131 12.14 4.63 7.54
C ARG A 131 11.15 3.60 7.02
N HIS A 132 11.44 3.00 5.87
CA HIS A 132 10.60 1.97 5.26
C HIS A 132 10.46 0.74 6.16
N ASP A 133 11.53 0.26 6.78
CA ASP A 133 11.48 -0.88 7.68
C ASP A 133 10.71 -0.58 8.97
N MET A 134 10.86 0.63 9.52
CA MET A 134 10.03 1.10 10.64
C MET A 134 8.54 1.17 10.27
N MET A 135 8.21 1.72 9.10
CA MET A 135 6.81 1.80 8.62
C MET A 135 6.19 0.42 8.46
N ARG A 136 6.90 -0.53 7.84
CA ARG A 136 6.43 -1.91 7.68
C ARG A 136 6.10 -2.57 9.01
N ILE A 137 6.94 -2.34 10.01
CA ILE A 137 6.73 -2.86 11.36
C ILE A 137 5.53 -2.19 12.04
N LYS A 138 5.38 -0.86 11.96
CA LYS A 138 4.21 -0.15 12.51
C LYS A 138 2.91 -0.64 11.87
N ILE A 139 2.88 -0.76 10.54
CA ILE A 139 1.71 -1.30 9.82
C ILE A 139 1.40 -2.74 10.28
N ALA A 140 2.42 -3.60 10.38
CA ALA A 140 2.21 -4.97 10.86
C ALA A 140 1.68 -5.01 12.29
N ALA A 141 2.18 -4.15 13.18
CA ALA A 141 1.76 -4.09 14.58
C ALA A 141 0.28 -3.73 14.71
N TYR A 142 -0.20 -2.73 13.95
CA TYR A 142 -1.59 -2.26 14.05
C TYR A 142 -2.56 -3.10 13.21
N MET A 143 -2.14 -3.63 12.06
CA MET A 143 -3.05 -4.25 11.08
C MET A 143 -2.98 -5.78 11.03
N GLN A 144 -1.87 -6.40 11.48
CA GLN A 144 -1.63 -7.84 11.31
C GLN A 144 -1.32 -8.57 12.62
N GLY A 145 -1.14 -7.84 13.72
CA GLY A 145 -0.94 -8.39 15.06
C GLY A 145 0.47 -8.93 15.33
N GLN A 146 0.65 -9.53 16.52
CA GLN A 146 1.97 -9.81 17.08
C GLN A 146 2.82 -10.79 16.27
N ALA A 147 2.19 -11.81 15.68
CA ALA A 147 2.89 -12.81 14.88
C ALA A 147 3.53 -12.21 13.62
N ALA A 148 2.87 -11.22 13.00
CA ALA A 148 3.41 -10.56 11.81
C ALA A 148 4.65 -9.72 12.13
N VAL A 149 4.62 -8.97 13.24
CA VAL A 149 5.78 -8.20 13.71
C VAL A 149 6.95 -9.13 14.04
N ALA A 150 6.71 -10.23 14.76
CA ALA A 150 7.75 -11.20 15.09
C ALA A 150 8.42 -11.79 13.83
N ARG A 151 7.65 -12.09 12.78
CA ARG A 151 8.19 -12.54 11.48
C ARG A 151 9.09 -11.49 10.82
N LEU A 152 8.70 -10.21 10.87
CA LEU A 152 9.51 -9.12 10.31
C LEU A 152 10.81 -8.93 11.09
N MET A 153 10.75 -9.02 12.42
CA MET A 153 11.91 -8.85 13.29
C MET A 153 12.92 -10.00 13.17
N ARG A 154 12.47 -11.24 12.89
CA ARG A 154 13.35 -12.42 12.82
C ARG A 154 14.54 -12.25 11.88
N LYS A 155 14.38 -11.50 10.80
CA LYS A 155 15.45 -11.29 9.83
C LYS A 155 16.60 -10.45 10.41
N ASN A 156 16.28 -9.42 11.21
CA ASN A 156 17.23 -8.44 11.74
C ASN A 156 16.84 -8.02 13.17
N PRO A 157 16.94 -8.91 14.18
CA PRO A 157 16.37 -8.68 15.51
C PRO A 157 16.98 -7.47 16.24
N THR A 158 18.22 -7.11 15.91
CA THR A 158 18.94 -5.98 16.51
C THR A 158 18.79 -4.67 15.72
N SER A 159 18.04 -4.66 14.63
CA SER A 159 17.79 -3.44 13.85
C SER A 159 16.97 -2.43 14.65
N LEU A 160 17.17 -1.14 14.37
CA LEU A 160 16.34 -0.08 14.94
C LEU A 160 14.85 -0.32 14.71
N ALA A 161 14.48 -0.78 13.50
CA ALA A 161 13.10 -1.12 13.17
C ALA A 161 12.55 -2.23 14.08
N SER A 162 13.35 -3.23 14.43
CA SER A 162 12.94 -4.28 15.36
C SER A 162 12.80 -3.78 16.79
N ARG A 163 13.73 -2.96 17.29
CA ARG A 163 13.57 -2.30 18.61
C ARG A 163 12.34 -1.39 18.65
N TYR A 164 12.05 -0.70 17.56
CA TYR A 164 10.82 0.09 17.40
C TYR A 164 9.57 -0.80 17.40
N GLY A 165 9.61 -1.94 16.71
CA GLY A 165 8.54 -2.94 16.74
C GLY A 165 8.28 -3.50 18.13
N ASP A 166 9.33 -3.80 18.88
CA ASP A 166 9.22 -4.27 20.25
C ASP A 166 8.60 -3.20 21.17
N ALA A 167 8.99 -1.93 21.03
CA ALA A 167 8.35 -0.81 21.74
C ALA A 167 6.86 -0.68 21.37
N GLN A 168 6.52 -0.77 20.08
CA GLN A 168 5.14 -0.72 19.56
C GLN A 168 4.30 -1.89 20.10
N GLN A 169 4.82 -3.12 20.07
CA GLN A 169 4.10 -4.28 20.61
C GLN A 169 3.91 -4.18 22.12
N THR A 170 4.91 -3.66 22.85
CA THR A 170 4.81 -3.44 24.29
C THR A 170 3.78 -2.36 24.62
N TYR A 171 3.69 -1.31 23.80
CA TYR A 171 2.64 -0.30 23.90
C TYR A 171 1.26 -0.90 23.66
N LEU A 172 1.07 -1.64 22.56
CA LEU A 172 -0.24 -2.18 22.17
C LEU A 172 -0.74 -3.26 23.13
N TYR A 173 0.11 -4.22 23.48
CA TYR A 173 -0.28 -5.46 24.16
C TYR A 173 0.32 -5.64 25.55
N GLY A 174 1.23 -4.76 25.97
CA GLY A 174 1.96 -4.87 27.22
C GLY A 174 1.68 -3.71 28.19
N ASN A 175 2.65 -3.49 29.08
CA ASN A 175 2.57 -2.46 30.11
C ASN A 175 3.15 -1.11 29.60
N PRO A 176 2.44 0.03 29.83
CA PRO A 176 2.91 1.36 29.42
C PRO A 176 4.29 1.76 29.98
N GLY A 177 4.63 1.41 31.22
CA GLY A 177 5.94 1.73 31.81
C GLY A 177 7.10 1.03 31.12
N ALA A 178 6.92 -0.25 30.74
CA ALA A 178 7.89 -0.99 29.94
C ALA A 178 8.03 -0.38 28.53
N ALA A 179 6.92 0.02 27.91
CA ALA A 179 6.93 0.68 26.62
C ALA A 179 7.65 2.05 26.67
N LEU A 180 7.47 2.84 27.75
CA LEU A 180 8.19 4.09 27.96
C LEU A 180 9.69 3.86 28.06
N THR A 181 10.13 2.82 28.78
CA THR A 181 11.55 2.49 28.94
C THR A 181 12.19 2.15 27.59
N LYS A 182 11.52 1.30 26.79
CA LYS A 182 11.97 0.94 25.43
C LYS A 182 12.00 2.15 24.51
N THR A 183 10.97 2.99 24.57
CA THR A 183 10.87 4.21 23.75
C THR A 183 11.92 5.25 24.13
N ALA A 184 12.26 5.38 25.42
CA ALA A 184 13.32 6.26 25.88
C ALA A 184 14.69 5.87 25.31
N ALA A 185 14.98 4.57 25.19
CA ALA A 185 16.19 4.09 24.54
C ALA A 185 16.25 4.48 23.05
N LEU A 186 15.12 4.39 22.33
CA LEU A 186 15.01 4.81 20.93
C LEU A 186 15.22 6.31 20.76
N ILE A 187 14.60 7.13 21.64
CA ILE A 187 14.78 8.59 21.64
C ILE A 187 16.24 8.96 21.92
N LYS A 188 16.91 8.25 22.83
CA LYS A 188 18.34 8.48 23.10
C LYS A 188 19.21 8.21 21.87
N GLU A 189 18.90 7.16 21.12
CA GLU A 189 19.63 6.79 19.90
C GLU A 189 19.37 7.76 18.73
N GLN A 190 18.12 8.20 18.52
CA GLN A 190 17.75 9.17 17.50
C GLN A 190 16.83 10.27 18.06
N PRO A 191 17.38 11.31 18.73
CA PRO A 191 16.59 12.33 19.42
C PRO A 191 15.78 13.25 18.48
N LYS A 192 16.14 13.27 17.20
CA LYS A 192 15.46 14.05 16.15
C LYS A 192 14.41 13.24 15.38
N ASN A 193 14.12 12.00 15.78
CA ASN A 193 13.12 11.17 15.10
C ASN A 193 11.71 11.46 15.66
N PRO A 194 10.80 12.09 14.88
CA PRO A 194 9.47 12.47 15.37
C PRO A 194 8.62 11.27 15.77
N TYR A 195 8.77 10.12 15.10
CA TYR A 195 7.97 8.91 15.35
C TYR A 195 8.25 8.26 16.71
N PHE A 196 9.39 8.56 17.33
CA PHE A 196 9.70 8.09 18.69
C PHE A 196 9.04 8.97 19.75
N GLN A 197 8.92 10.27 19.47
CA GLN A 197 8.18 11.20 20.32
C GLN A 197 6.67 10.98 20.20
N GLU A 198 6.17 10.69 19.00
CA GLU A 198 4.80 10.24 18.76
C GLU A 198 4.46 9.02 19.63
N LEU A 199 5.26 7.95 19.54
CA LEU A 199 5.04 6.73 20.33
C LEU A 199 5.10 7.04 21.84
N ARG A 200 6.00 7.91 22.29
CA ARG A 200 6.05 8.35 23.69
C ARG A 200 4.74 9.02 24.10
N GLY A 201 4.20 9.91 23.27
CA GLY A 201 2.89 10.54 23.48
C GLY A 201 1.78 9.51 23.59
N ASP A 202 1.71 8.55 22.65
CA ASP A 202 0.70 7.49 22.64
C ASP A 202 0.72 6.66 23.93
N ILE A 203 1.92 6.32 24.40
CA ILE A 203 2.10 5.56 25.65
C ILE A 203 1.67 6.40 26.85
N LEU A 204 2.00 7.69 26.90
CA LEU A 204 1.63 8.58 27.99
C LEU A 204 0.12 8.82 28.05
N MET A 205 -0.55 8.95 26.90
CA MET A 205 -2.00 8.98 26.83
C MET A 205 -2.60 7.69 27.42
N LYS A 206 -2.09 6.52 27.02
CA LYS A 206 -2.53 5.23 27.56
C LYS A 206 -2.25 5.07 29.06
N ALA A 207 -1.23 5.77 29.59
CA ALA A 207 -0.89 5.81 31.00
C ALA A 207 -1.65 6.88 31.80
N ASN A 208 -2.67 7.53 31.20
CA ASN A 208 -3.44 8.63 31.81
C ASN A 208 -2.57 9.82 32.25
N ARG A 209 -1.57 10.17 31.43
CA ARG A 209 -0.65 11.32 31.62
C ARG A 209 -0.77 12.32 30.47
N PRO A 210 -1.94 12.95 30.27
CA PRO A 210 -2.22 13.77 29.08
C PRO A 210 -1.32 15.00 28.96
N LYS A 211 -0.94 15.62 30.09
CA LYS A 211 -0.01 16.77 30.09
C LYS A 211 1.36 16.40 29.51
N ASP A 212 1.95 15.32 30.00
CA ASP A 212 3.24 14.83 29.50
C ASP A 212 3.13 14.34 28.05
N ALA A 213 1.97 13.80 27.67
CA ALA A 213 1.70 13.38 26.29
C ALA A 213 1.65 14.58 25.34
N ALA A 214 1.00 15.68 25.74
CA ALA A 214 0.96 16.92 24.96
C ALA A 214 2.38 17.44 24.70
N ASP A 215 3.26 17.45 25.71
CA ASP A 215 4.66 17.84 25.53
C ASP A 215 5.40 16.92 24.53
N ALA A 216 5.15 15.61 24.59
CA ALA A 216 5.75 14.65 23.67
C ALA A 216 5.24 14.84 22.22
N TYR A 217 3.93 15.05 22.02
CA TYR A 217 3.37 15.33 20.70
C TYR A 217 3.81 16.68 20.14
N ALA A 218 3.89 17.72 20.97
CA ALA A 218 4.44 19.01 20.58
C ALA A 218 5.89 18.87 20.13
N LYS A 219 6.69 18.07 20.85
CA LYS A 219 8.05 17.76 20.43
C LYS A 219 8.09 17.00 19.11
N ALA A 220 7.24 15.99 18.93
CA ALA A 220 7.11 15.24 17.69
C ALA A 220 6.79 16.17 16.51
N ALA A 221 5.79 17.05 16.65
CA ALA A 221 5.39 18.01 15.63
C ALA A 221 6.54 18.98 15.28
N SER A 222 7.31 19.43 16.27
CA SER A 222 8.48 20.30 16.03
C SER A 222 9.62 19.62 15.25
N LEU A 223 9.73 18.29 15.34
CA LEU A 223 10.76 17.49 14.68
C LEU A 223 10.32 17.00 13.29
N ASP A 224 9.02 17.09 12.98
CA ASP A 224 8.49 16.59 11.73
C ASP A 224 8.70 17.58 10.58
N ALA A 225 9.66 17.26 9.72
CA ALA A 225 9.95 18.04 8.51
C ALA A 225 8.76 18.07 7.52
N ALA A 226 7.87 17.08 7.55
CA ALA A 226 6.72 17.01 6.67
C ALA A 226 5.52 17.84 7.18
N ARG A 227 5.58 18.34 8.43
CA ARG A 227 4.48 19.06 9.09
C ARG A 227 3.14 18.31 9.00
N SER A 228 3.16 17.02 9.33
CA SER A 228 1.99 16.16 9.31
C SER A 228 0.89 16.68 10.23
N GLY A 229 -0.31 16.87 9.66
CA GLY A 229 -1.49 17.27 10.43
C GLY A 229 -1.89 16.25 11.50
N LEU A 230 -1.51 14.97 11.33
CA LEU A 230 -1.86 13.91 12.29
C LEU A 230 -1.23 14.15 13.67
N LEU A 231 0.01 14.65 13.73
CA LEU A 231 0.67 14.94 15.00
C LEU A 231 -0.01 16.11 15.74
N LEU A 232 -0.55 17.09 15.01
CA LEU A 232 -1.32 18.19 15.57
C LEU A 232 -2.68 17.71 16.10
N VAL A 233 -3.31 16.76 15.42
CA VAL A 233 -4.55 16.13 15.93
C VAL A 233 -4.27 15.40 17.24
N SER A 234 -3.21 14.59 17.31
CA SER A 234 -2.82 13.91 18.56
C SER A 234 -2.47 14.89 19.68
N LEU A 235 -1.78 15.99 19.36
CA LEU A 235 -1.51 17.06 20.31
C LEU A 235 -2.82 17.70 20.84
N GLY A 236 -3.75 18.04 19.95
CA GLY A 236 -5.05 18.60 20.34
C GLY A 236 -5.85 17.65 21.22
N GLN A 237 -5.86 16.35 20.90
CA GLN A 237 -6.48 15.32 21.74
C GLN A 237 -5.85 15.25 23.14
N ALA A 238 -4.52 15.32 23.23
CA ALA A 238 -3.83 15.33 24.51
C ALA A 238 -4.17 16.59 25.32
N LEU A 239 -4.19 17.77 24.69
CA LEU A 239 -4.54 19.04 25.33
C LEU A 239 -5.97 19.03 25.87
N MET A 240 -6.96 18.61 25.06
CA MET A 240 -8.34 18.46 25.53
C MET A 240 -8.45 17.51 26.73
N ALA A 241 -7.65 16.44 26.75
CA ALA A 241 -7.61 15.49 27.87
C ALA A 241 -6.94 16.03 29.14
N VAL A 242 -6.18 17.14 29.06
CA VAL A 242 -5.66 17.84 30.26
C VAL A 242 -6.81 18.50 31.03
N GLY A 243 -7.87 18.93 30.34
CA GLY A 243 -9.08 19.46 30.98
C GLY A 243 -8.92 20.85 31.61
N THR A 244 -7.99 21.67 31.11
CA THR A 244 -7.85 23.08 31.50
C THR A 244 -8.85 24.00 30.76
N PRO A 245 -9.19 25.18 31.30
CA PRO A 245 -10.09 26.13 30.63
C PRO A 245 -9.61 26.61 29.25
N ASP A 246 -8.29 26.56 29.03
CA ASP A 246 -7.64 26.93 27.76
C ASP A 246 -7.56 25.77 26.74
N SER A 247 -8.16 24.60 27.05
CA SER A 247 -8.09 23.37 26.22
C SER A 247 -9.21 23.26 25.20
#